data_AF-A0A1C7I5C7-F1
#
_entry.id   AF-A0A1C7I5C7-F1
#
_cell.length_a   1.000
_cell.length_b   1.000
_cell.length_c   1.000
_cell.angle_alpha   90.00
_cell.angle_beta   90.00
_cell.angle_gamma   90.00
#
_symmetry.space_group_name_H-M   'P 1'
#
loop_
_entity.id
_entity.type
_entity.pdbx_description
1 polymer ?
#
loop_
_entity_poly.entity_id
_entity_poly.type
_entity_poly.pdbx_seq_one_letter_code
_entity_poly.pdbx_strand_id
1 'polypeptide(L)'
;MTFNEDFLEVSIDIFDMSEELKREVYKAIEIQKVNDIKERDEWYAKNPDLKKYERVWSVKTVIIDFTYLSIVLETGQPTKYVIEVGFHDADNDLIESAASVTVDLSEYTNELKKAIVKVMVDKFF
;
A
#
# COMPACT_ATOMS: atom_id res chain seq x y z
N MET A 1 8.00 -25.44 2.09
CA MET A 1 7.97 -24.05 2.59
C MET A 1 9.41 -23.66 2.85
N THR A 2 9.98 -22.78 2.04
CA THR A 2 11.32 -22.23 2.21
C THR A 2 11.19 -20.89 2.89
N PHE A 3 11.86 -20.71 4.02
CA PHE A 3 11.96 -19.42 4.69
C PHE A 3 12.96 -18.56 3.92
N ASN A 4 12.56 -17.37 3.50
CA ASN A 4 13.48 -16.41 2.89
C ASN A 4 14.15 -15.63 4.02
N GLU A 5 15.34 -16.05 4.42
CA GLU A 5 16.13 -15.40 5.48
C GLU A 5 16.57 -13.97 5.09
N ASP A 6 16.55 -13.64 3.79
CA ASP A 6 17.00 -12.36 3.26
C ASP A 6 15.88 -11.31 3.13
N PHE A 7 14.64 -11.66 3.50
CA PHE A 7 13.48 -10.76 3.38
C PHE A 7 12.59 -10.83 4.62
N LEU A 8 12.34 -9.67 5.22
CA LEU A 8 11.35 -9.48 6.27
C LEU A 8 10.51 -8.25 5.96
N GLU A 9 9.19 -8.43 5.92
CA GLU A 9 8.22 -7.34 5.85
C GLU A 9 7.42 -7.30 7.14
N VAL A 10 7.26 -6.09 7.68
CA VAL A 10 6.41 -5.82 8.84
C VAL A 10 5.36 -4.79 8.44
N SER A 11 4.10 -5.18 8.59
CA SER A 11 2.94 -4.31 8.36
C SER A 11 2.39 -3.84 9.71
N ILE A 12 2.26 -2.53 9.89
CA ILE A 12 1.74 -1.91 11.11
C ILE A 12 0.50 -1.10 10.75
N ASP A 13 -0.66 -1.55 11.22
CA ASP A 13 -1.94 -0.87 10.97
C ASP A 13 -1.91 0.58 11.49
N ILE A 14 -2.43 1.49 10.67
CA ILE A 14 -2.59 2.90 11.00
C ILE A 14 -4.08 3.18 11.17
N PHE A 15 -4.52 3.29 12.43
CA PHE A 15 -5.92 3.56 12.77
C PHE A 15 -6.28 5.05 12.76
N ASP A 16 -5.30 5.92 12.95
CA ASP A 16 -5.48 7.36 12.88
C ASP A 16 -4.30 8.01 12.16
N MET A 17 -4.60 9.00 11.34
CA MET A 17 -3.64 9.70 10.50
C MET A 17 -3.61 11.17 10.86
N SER A 18 -2.41 11.75 10.88
CA SER A 18 -2.30 13.21 10.94
C SER A 18 -2.97 13.84 9.72
N GLU A 19 -3.43 15.09 9.85
CA GLU A 19 -4.04 15.82 8.72
C GLU A 19 -3.09 15.97 7.53
N GLU A 20 -1.78 16.00 7.78
CA GLU A 20 -0.76 16.00 6.73
C GLU A 20 -0.71 14.65 6.01
N LEU A 21 -0.65 13.55 6.75
CA LEU A 21 -0.64 12.21 6.16
C LEU A 21 -1.93 11.94 5.38
N LYS A 22 -3.09 12.32 5.91
CA LYS A 22 -4.38 12.22 5.19
C LYS A 22 -4.31 12.90 3.82
N ARG A 23 -3.76 14.11 3.76
CA ARG A 23 -3.64 14.84 2.48
C ARG A 23 -2.76 14.11 1.47
N GLU A 24 -1.61 13.60 1.89
CA GLU A 24 -0.72 12.85 0.98
C GLU A 24 -1.34 11.52 0.54
N VAL A 25 -2.02 10.81 1.45
CA VAL A 25 -2.78 9.59 1.13
C VAL A 25 -3.86 9.86 0.08
N TYR A 26 -4.72 10.86 0.29
CA TYR A 26 -5.77 11.19 -0.68
C TYR A 26 -5.21 11.66 -2.03
N LYS A 27 -4.08 12.37 -2.02
CA LYS A 27 -3.38 12.75 -3.25
C LYS A 27 -2.85 11.51 -3.99
N ALA A 28 -2.27 10.55 -3.29
CA ALA A 28 -1.80 9.30 -3.89
C ALA A 28 -2.97 8.46 -4.46
N ILE A 29 -4.11 8.42 -3.76
CA ILE A 29 -5.35 7.78 -4.24
C ILE A 29 -5.81 8.38 -5.57
N GLU A 30 -5.90 9.71 -5.68
CA GLU A 30 -6.37 10.34 -6.92
C GLU A 30 -5.39 10.10 -8.09
N ILE A 31 -4.08 10.08 -7.84
CA ILE A 31 -3.09 9.69 -8.85
C ILE A 31 -3.31 8.22 -9.25
N GLN A 32 -3.52 7.34 -8.29
CA GLN A 32 -3.71 5.92 -8.54
C GLN A 32 -4.99 5.63 -9.33
N LYS A 33 -6.10 6.34 -9.07
CA LYS A 33 -7.34 6.20 -9.85
C LYS A 33 -7.12 6.48 -11.34
N VAL A 34 -6.28 7.46 -11.67
CA VAL A 34 -5.89 7.75 -13.06
C VAL A 34 -4.98 6.67 -13.64
N ASN A 35 -4.00 6.20 -12.86
CA ASN A 35 -3.07 5.15 -13.29
C ASN A 35 -3.80 3.81 -13.50
N ASP A 36 -4.73 3.44 -12.62
CA ASP A 36 -5.53 2.21 -12.71
C ASP A 36 -6.31 2.14 -14.04
N ILE A 37 -6.92 3.24 -14.47
CA ILE A 37 -7.59 3.30 -15.79
C ILE A 37 -6.58 3.05 -16.91
N LYS A 38 -5.42 3.72 -16.86
CA LYS A 38 -4.38 3.63 -17.88
C LYS A 38 -3.77 2.23 -17.97
N GLU A 39 -3.34 1.66 -16.85
CA GLU A 39 -2.73 0.33 -16.77
C GLU A 39 -3.68 -0.74 -17.30
N ARG A 40 -4.97 -0.59 -17.01
CA ARG A 40 -5.98 -1.53 -17.49
C ARG A 40 -6.29 -1.37 -18.97
N ASP A 41 -6.30 -0.14 -19.50
CA ASP A 41 -6.39 0.09 -20.93
C ASP A 41 -5.19 -0.49 -21.68
N GLU A 42 -3.98 -0.34 -21.14
CA GLU A 42 -2.78 -0.99 -21.66
C GLU A 42 -2.87 -2.53 -21.59
N TRP A 43 -3.44 -3.07 -20.51
CA TRP A 43 -3.65 -4.51 -20.37
C TRP A 43 -4.66 -5.05 -21.38
N TYR A 44 -5.80 -4.39 -21.60
CA TYR A 44 -6.76 -4.78 -22.64
C TYR A 44 -6.18 -4.65 -24.04
N ALA A 45 -5.37 -3.62 -24.31
CA ALA A 45 -4.67 -3.49 -25.58
C ALA A 45 -3.70 -4.67 -25.85
N LYS A 46 -3.08 -5.23 -24.79
CA LYS A 46 -2.23 -6.42 -24.86
C LYS A 46 -3.03 -7.74 -24.90
N ASN A 47 -4.32 -7.72 -24.55
CA ASN A 47 -5.18 -8.90 -24.45
C ASN A 47 -6.53 -8.67 -25.18
N PRO A 48 -6.52 -8.50 -26.52
CA PRO A 48 -7.69 -8.08 -27.28
C PRO A 48 -8.84 -9.11 -27.30
N ASP A 49 -8.55 -10.37 -27.00
CA ASP A 49 -9.55 -11.45 -26.96
C ASP A 49 -10.43 -11.41 -25.69
N LEU A 50 -10.05 -10.59 -24.70
CA LEU A 50 -10.79 -10.46 -23.45
C LEU A 50 -11.88 -9.40 -23.56
N LYS A 51 -13.05 -9.69 -22.99
CA LYS A 51 -14.14 -8.72 -22.92
C LYS A 51 -13.71 -7.53 -22.05
N LYS A 52 -13.65 -6.35 -22.66
CA LYS A 52 -13.40 -5.10 -21.94
C LYS A 52 -14.62 -4.71 -21.10
N TYR A 53 -14.39 -4.55 -19.81
CA TYR A 53 -15.36 -3.97 -18.88
C TYR A 53 -15.01 -2.52 -18.62
N GLU A 54 -15.97 -1.63 -18.79
CA GLU A 54 -15.81 -0.23 -18.41
C GLU A 54 -15.64 -0.12 -16.89
N ARG A 55 -14.75 0.77 -16.44
CA ARG A 55 -14.54 1.11 -15.04
C ARG A 55 -14.43 2.60 -14.96
N VAL A 56 -15.32 3.18 -14.18
CA VAL A 56 -15.38 4.61 -13.95
C VAL A 56 -15.39 4.78 -12.45
N TRP A 57 -14.37 5.45 -11.94
CA TRP A 57 -14.36 5.90 -10.55
C TRP A 57 -15.43 6.98 -10.38
N SER A 58 -16.22 6.88 -9.32
CA SER A 58 -17.16 7.93 -8.92
C SER A 58 -16.41 9.21 -8.54
N VAL A 59 -17.15 10.32 -8.56
CA VAL A 59 -16.63 11.63 -8.11
C VAL A 59 -16.61 11.73 -6.58
N LYS A 60 -17.13 10.71 -5.88
CA LYS A 60 -17.17 10.67 -4.42
C LYS A 60 -15.79 10.30 -3.88
N THR A 61 -15.55 10.68 -2.63
CA THR A 61 -14.40 10.19 -1.89
C THR A 61 -14.48 8.68 -1.78
N VAL A 62 -13.38 8.00 -2.06
CA VAL A 62 -13.27 6.54 -1.94
C VAL A 62 -13.47 6.10 -0.48
N ILE A 63 -13.83 4.84 -0.30
CA ILE A 63 -13.87 4.21 1.02
C ILE A 63 -12.52 3.53 1.22
N ILE A 64 -11.83 3.89 2.31
CA ILE A 64 -10.55 3.27 2.69
C ILE A 64 -10.86 1.96 3.43
N ASP A 65 -10.32 0.85 2.93
CA ASP A 65 -10.48 -0.48 3.51
C ASP A 65 -9.41 -0.78 4.55
N PHE A 66 -8.19 -0.37 4.27
CA PHE A 66 -7.06 -0.50 5.20
C PHE A 66 -6.03 0.58 4.94
N THR A 67 -5.24 0.88 5.96
CA THR A 67 -4.03 1.69 5.85
C THR A 67 -2.99 1.13 6.81
N TYR A 68 -1.79 0.86 6.31
CA TYR A 68 -0.70 0.37 7.15
C TYR A 68 0.66 0.90 6.69
N LEU A 69 1.60 0.98 7.62
CA LEU A 69 3.02 1.16 7.32
C LEU A 69 3.64 -0.20 7.02
N SER A 70 4.12 -0.39 5.79
CA SER A 70 5.02 -1.47 5.41
C SER A 70 6.47 -1.06 5.65
N ILE A 71 7.19 -1.88 6.41
CA ILE A 71 8.63 -1.78 6.63
C ILE A 71 9.27 -3.00 5.99
N VAL A 72 9.98 -2.79 4.88
CA VAL A 72 10.65 -3.87 4.14
C VAL A 72 12.13 -3.86 4.43
N LEU A 73 12.61 -4.97 4.98
CA LEU A 73 14.00 -5.26 5.30
C LEU A 73 14.49 -6.35 4.35
N GLU A 74 15.40 -5.99 3.45
CA GLU A 74 15.96 -6.92 2.46
C GLU A 74 17.50 -6.85 2.49
N THR A 75 18.15 -8.02 2.53
CA THR A 75 19.62 -8.11 2.60
C THR A 75 20.27 -7.36 1.43
N GLY A 76 21.16 -6.41 1.74
CA GLY A 76 21.89 -5.64 0.73
C GLY A 76 21.11 -4.48 0.11
N GLN A 77 19.86 -4.24 0.53
CA GLN A 77 19.05 -3.11 0.08
C GLN A 77 18.79 -2.11 1.23
N PRO A 78 18.63 -0.82 0.94
CA PRO A 78 18.11 0.13 1.93
C PRO A 78 16.73 -0.30 2.44
N THR A 79 16.48 -0.11 3.74
CA THR A 79 15.15 -0.32 4.32
C THR A 79 14.15 0.59 3.63
N LYS A 80 13.02 0.02 3.18
CA LYS A 80 11.93 0.78 2.55
C LYS A 80 10.81 0.96 3.55
N TYR A 81 10.25 2.17 3.55
CA TYR A 81 9.10 2.54 4.39
C TYR A 81 8.01 3.08 3.48
N VAL A 82 6.87 2.39 3.45
CA VAL A 82 5.78 2.73 2.55
C VAL A 82 4.48 2.65 3.33
N ILE A 83 3.66 3.69 3.22
CA ILE A 83 2.28 3.63 3.68
C ILE A 83 1.45 3.08 2.53
N GLU A 84 0.85 1.92 2.74
CA GLU A 84 -0.05 1.28 1.79
C GLU A 84 -1.50 1.59 2.18
N VAL A 85 -2.30 1.97 1.19
CA VAL A 85 -3.73 2.24 1.36
C VAL A 85 -4.53 1.44 0.34
N GLY A 86 -5.38 0.53 0.83
CA GLY A 86 -6.38 -0.15 0.04
C GLY A 86 -7.70 0.61 0.09
N PHE A 87 -8.36 0.74 -1.06
CA PHE A 87 -9.61 1.49 -1.15
C PHE A 87 -10.51 0.98 -2.28
N HIS A 88 -11.80 1.21 -2.13
CA HIS A 88 -12.81 0.96 -3.16
C HIS A 88 -13.68 2.19 -3.43
N ASP A 89 -14.32 2.17 -4.59
CA ASP A 89 -15.25 3.19 -5.02
C ASP A 89 -16.51 3.21 -4.15
N ALA A 90 -16.97 4.40 -3.78
CA ALA A 90 -18.12 4.55 -2.89
C ALA A 90 -19.47 4.12 -3.50
N ASP A 91 -19.58 4.09 -4.83
CA ASP A 91 -20.80 3.68 -5.54
C ASP A 91 -20.72 2.23 -6.06
N ASN A 92 -19.53 1.62 -6.10
CA ASN A 92 -19.32 0.26 -6.59
C ASN A 92 -18.08 -0.39 -5.94
N ASP A 93 -18.28 -1.22 -4.92
CA ASP A 93 -17.21 -1.90 -4.17
C ASP A 93 -16.34 -2.85 -5.01
N LEU A 94 -16.80 -3.26 -6.19
CA LEU A 94 -16.01 -4.04 -7.15
C LEU A 94 -14.91 -3.21 -7.84
N ILE A 95 -14.93 -1.88 -7.69
CA ILE A 95 -13.92 -0.97 -8.21
C ILE A 95 -12.96 -0.65 -7.05
N GLU A 96 -11.94 -1.50 -6.89
CA GLU A 96 -10.93 -1.40 -5.83
C GLU A 96 -9.49 -1.24 -6.36
N SER A 97 -8.64 -0.52 -5.63
CA SER A 97 -7.22 -0.39 -5.95
C SER A 97 -6.41 -0.15 -4.68
N ALA A 98 -5.10 -0.04 -4.83
CA ALA A 98 -4.21 0.31 -3.74
C ALA A 98 -3.24 1.40 -4.20
N ALA A 99 -3.00 2.38 -3.32
CA ALA A 99 -2.01 3.41 -3.53
C ALA A 99 -0.94 3.34 -2.43
N SER A 100 0.24 3.86 -2.76
CA SER A 100 1.40 3.78 -1.88
C SER A 100 2.02 5.16 -1.71
N VAL A 101 2.40 5.50 -0.48
CA VAL A 101 3.11 6.73 -0.13
C VAL A 101 4.46 6.36 0.47
N THR A 102 5.55 6.67 -0.23
CA THR A 102 6.90 6.51 0.34
C THR A 102 7.11 7.53 1.44
N VAL A 103 7.57 7.05 2.60
CA VAL A 103 7.92 7.90 3.74
C VAL A 103 9.39 7.71 4.11
N ASP A 104 9.98 8.73 4.74
CA ASP A 104 11.34 8.62 5.27
C ASP A 104 11.29 8.47 6.79
N LEU A 105 11.67 7.27 7.25
CA LEU A 105 11.84 6.96 8.67
C LEU A 105 13.29 6.56 8.97
N SER A 106 14.24 6.98 8.14
CA SER A 106 15.65 6.61 8.26
C SER A 106 16.22 6.96 9.63
N GLU A 107 15.83 8.11 10.20
CA GLU A 107 16.23 8.55 11.54
C GLU A 107 15.80 7.57 12.65
N TYR A 108 14.70 6.85 12.47
CA TYR A 108 14.11 5.93 13.46
C TYR A 108 14.46 4.45 13.21
N THR A 109 15.28 4.15 12.18
CA THR A 109 15.56 2.77 11.73
C THR A 109 15.98 1.82 12.87
N ASN A 110 16.86 2.29 13.77
CA ASN A 110 17.37 1.44 14.86
C ASN A 110 16.30 1.17 15.93
N GLU A 111 15.42 2.13 16.19
CA GLU A 111 14.31 1.98 17.14
C GLU A 111 13.25 1.04 16.59
N LEU A 112 12.88 1.21 15.31
CA LEU A 112 11.95 0.35 14.60
C LEU A 112 12.44 -1.10 14.57
N LYS A 113 13.71 -1.35 14.22
CA LYS A 113 14.30 -2.70 14.25
C LYS A 113 14.22 -3.35 15.63
N LYS A 114 14.52 -2.59 16.71
CA LYS A 114 14.39 -3.10 18.08
C LYS A 114 12.95 -3.42 18.44
N ALA A 115 11.99 -2.57 18.08
CA ALA A 115 10.57 -2.81 18.32
C ALA A 115 10.07 -4.06 17.58
N ILE A 116 10.46 -4.23 16.31
CA ILE A 116 10.14 -5.42 15.50
C ILE A 116 10.67 -6.69 16.17
N VAL A 117 11.97 -6.71 16.51
CA VAL A 117 12.59 -7.88 17.17
C VAL A 117 11.88 -8.18 18.50
N LYS A 118 11.58 -7.15 19.29
CA LYS A 118 10.87 -7.34 20.56
C LYS A 118 9.49 -7.96 20.36
N VAL A 119 8.69 -7.46 19.41
CA VAL A 119 7.36 -8.01 19.11
C VAL A 119 7.47 -9.46 18.64
N MET A 120 8.46 -9.78 17.79
CA MET A 120 8.67 -11.15 17.35
C MET A 120 9.04 -12.08 18.50
N VAL A 121 9.94 -11.65 19.40
CA VAL A 121 10.29 -12.45 20.59
C VAL A 121 9.07 -12.62 21.49
N ASP A 122 8.41 -11.53 21.90
CA ASP A 122 7.30 -11.56 22.87
C ASP A 122 6.08 -12.36 22.37
N LYS A 123 5.85 -12.44 21.04
CA LYS A 123 4.68 -13.15 20.47
C LYS A 123 4.94 -14.62 20.13
N PHE A 124 6.19 -14.97 19.78
CA PHE A 124 6.48 -16.30 19.23
C PHE A 124 7.37 -17.16 20.14
N PHE A 125 7.98 -16.61 21.19
CA PHE A 125 8.86 -17.31 22.12
C PHE A 125 8.51 -17.02 23.59
#